data_AF-A0A7J4G3I3-F1
#
_entry.id   AF-A0A7J4G3I3-F1
#
_cell.length_a   1.000
_cell.length_b   1.000
_cell.length_c   1.000
_cell.angle_alpha   90.00
_cell.angle_beta   90.00
_cell.angle_gamma   90.00
#
_symmetry.space_group_name_H-M   'P 1'
#
loop_
_entity.id
_entity.type
_entity.pdbx_description
1 polymer ?
#
loop_
_entity_poly.entity_id
_entity_poly.type
_entity_poly.pdbx_seq_one_letter_code
_entity_poly.pdbx_strand_id
1 'polypeptide(L)'
;GMNITYSTPYPMNINDIAAFPGRIRYSDGLIYGYPRFGVSRHLSRYILKLRELGSYVRAAINIRYVDEAIGALKSLGYKIGFYDRRLEPDEVKRVEGRTIEWGVYEAYKDAGGPPDVIYHLGDWGKEPMIVLLSEDLDSLYNMVSGLEGIYI
;
A
#
# COMPACT_ATOMS: atom_id res chain seq x y z
N GLY A 1 10.23 4.08 4.96
CA GLY A 1 10.67 4.61 3.64
C GLY A 1 9.55 4.48 2.63
N MET A 2 9.21 5.56 1.94
CA MET A 2 8.04 5.68 1.06
C MET A 2 8.34 5.18 -0.34
N ASN A 3 7.37 4.56 -1.01
CA ASN A 3 7.47 4.27 -2.43
C ASN A 3 6.12 4.50 -3.08
N ILE A 4 6.15 4.76 -4.38
CA ILE A 4 4.96 4.89 -5.22
C ILE A 4 5.09 3.83 -6.31
N THR A 5 4.02 3.10 -6.57
CA THR A 5 3.93 2.13 -7.65
C THR A 5 2.83 2.49 -8.63
N TYR A 6 3.04 2.20 -9.91
CA TYR A 6 1.99 2.24 -10.93
C TYR A 6 2.16 1.05 -11.89
N SER A 7 1.05 0.37 -12.20
CA SER A 7 1.05 -0.82 -13.04
C SER A 7 0.58 -0.55 -14.47
N THR A 8 0.92 -1.45 -15.38
CA THR A 8 0.19 -1.60 -16.64
C THR A 8 -1.30 -1.92 -16.35
N PRO A 9 -2.21 -1.81 -17.34
CA PRO A 9 -3.64 -2.09 -17.12
C PRO A 9 -3.97 -3.50 -16.61
N TYR A 10 -3.13 -4.51 -16.91
CA TYR A 10 -3.38 -5.90 -16.52
C TYR A 10 -2.09 -6.53 -15.99
N PRO A 11 -1.62 -6.14 -14.78
CA PRO A 11 -0.37 -6.64 -14.26
C PRO A 11 -0.48 -8.12 -13.92
N MET A 12 0.39 -8.94 -14.50
CA MET A 12 0.46 -10.38 -14.26
C MET A 12 1.52 -10.71 -13.22
N ASN A 13 2.55 -9.87 -13.11
CA ASN A 13 3.62 -10.04 -12.13
C ASN A 13 4.28 -8.69 -11.79
N ILE A 14 5.29 -8.73 -10.92
CA ILE A 14 6.01 -7.54 -10.46
C ILE A 14 6.66 -6.74 -11.60
N ASN A 15 7.05 -7.38 -12.71
CA ASN A 15 7.68 -6.71 -13.85
C ASN A 15 6.67 -5.88 -14.65
N ASP A 16 5.38 -5.96 -14.36
CA ASP A 16 4.35 -5.10 -14.93
C ASP A 16 4.07 -3.86 -14.05
N ILE A 17 4.83 -3.69 -12.96
CA ILE A 17 4.64 -2.63 -11.97
C ILE A 17 5.93 -1.83 -11.82
N ALA A 18 5.86 -0.54 -12.16
CA ALA A 18 6.95 0.40 -11.99
C ALA A 18 6.96 1.00 -10.59
N ALA A 19 8.16 1.25 -10.04
CA ALA A 19 8.35 1.91 -8.75
C ALA A 19 9.70 2.61 -8.68
N PHE A 20 9.96 3.38 -7.63
CA PHE A 20 11.27 3.97 -7.39
C PHE A 20 12.22 2.92 -6.76
N PRO A 21 13.34 2.56 -7.41
CA PRO A 21 14.33 1.66 -6.83
C PRO A 21 14.96 2.33 -5.59
N GLY A 22 15.20 1.55 -4.54
CA GLY A 22 15.74 2.09 -3.28
C GLY A 22 14.75 2.89 -2.42
N ARG A 23 13.54 3.14 -2.94
CA ARG A 23 12.46 3.96 -2.35
C ARG A 23 12.76 5.46 -2.37
N ILE A 24 11.75 6.26 -2.07
CA ILE A 24 11.85 7.70 -1.85
C ILE A 24 12.17 7.92 -0.36
N ARG A 25 13.21 8.71 -0.08
CA ARG A 25 13.62 9.07 1.28
C ARG A 25 13.87 10.57 1.37
N TYR A 26 13.64 11.12 2.55
CA TYR A 26 13.99 12.49 2.88
C TYR A 26 15.19 12.50 3.84
N SER A 27 16.19 13.32 3.53
CA SER A 27 17.32 13.67 4.39
C SER A 27 17.57 15.17 4.19
N ASP A 28 18.67 15.57 3.55
CA ASP A 28 18.91 16.97 3.13
C ASP A 28 18.26 17.26 1.77
N GLY A 29 17.01 16.84 1.61
CA GLY A 29 16.28 16.80 0.34
C GLY A 29 15.74 15.41 0.00
N LEU A 30 15.06 15.32 -1.15
CA LEU A 30 14.50 14.07 -1.66
C LEU A 30 15.58 13.23 -2.36
N ILE A 31 15.73 11.99 -1.91
CA ILE A 31 16.63 10.99 -2.50
C ILE A 31 15.78 9.90 -3.14
N TYR A 32 15.89 9.76 -4.46
CA TYR A 32 15.18 8.75 -5.24
C TYR A 32 15.93 8.44 -6.56
N GLY A 33 15.76 7.22 -7.08
CA GLY A 33 16.22 6.84 -8.42
C GLY A 33 15.12 6.93 -9.47
N TYR A 34 15.44 6.80 -10.76
CA TYR A 34 14.41 6.76 -11.80
C TYR A 34 13.48 5.54 -11.66
N PRO A 35 12.14 5.70 -11.85
CA PRO A 35 11.21 4.59 -11.79
C PRO A 35 11.56 3.48 -12.77
N ARG A 36 11.46 2.23 -12.31
CA ARG A 36 11.70 1.03 -13.13
C ARG A 36 10.69 -0.06 -12.79
N PHE A 37 10.36 -0.88 -13.77
CA PHE A 37 9.56 -2.09 -13.58
C PHE A 37 10.29 -3.11 -12.70
N GLY A 38 9.55 -3.88 -11.89
CA GLY A 38 10.10 -5.01 -11.16
C GLY A 38 10.83 -4.68 -9.86
N VAL A 39 10.92 -3.40 -9.45
CA VAL A 39 11.82 -2.97 -8.36
C VAL A 39 11.18 -2.89 -6.96
N SER A 40 9.86 -3.06 -6.82
CA SER A 40 9.16 -2.95 -5.52
C SER A 40 8.31 -4.18 -5.19
N ARG A 41 8.91 -5.19 -4.55
CA ARG A 41 8.20 -6.42 -4.14
C ARG A 41 7.09 -6.19 -3.12
N HIS A 42 7.15 -5.11 -2.35
CA HIS A 42 6.21 -4.87 -1.26
C HIS A 42 4.87 -4.33 -1.79
N LEU A 43 4.88 -3.15 -2.43
CA LEU A 43 3.67 -2.52 -2.95
C LEU A 43 3.08 -3.27 -4.15
N SER A 44 3.92 -3.88 -5.00
CA SER A 44 3.43 -4.69 -6.12
C SER A 44 2.53 -5.85 -5.67
N ARG A 45 2.76 -6.43 -4.48
CA ARG A 45 1.90 -7.49 -3.95
C ARG A 45 0.51 -7.00 -3.55
N TYR A 46 0.37 -5.74 -3.14
CA TYR A 46 -0.96 -5.15 -2.89
C TYR A 46 -1.77 -5.11 -4.18
N ILE A 47 -1.18 -4.52 -5.24
CA ILE A 47 -1.81 -4.40 -6.57
C ILE A 47 -2.17 -5.79 -7.12
N LEU A 48 -1.22 -6.72 -7.14
CA LEU A 48 -1.44 -8.07 -7.68
C LEU A 48 -2.52 -8.82 -6.88
N LYS A 49 -2.51 -8.72 -5.54
CA LYS A 49 -3.51 -9.42 -4.73
C LYS A 49 -4.91 -8.84 -4.89
N LEU A 50 -5.03 -7.51 -4.96
CA LEU A 50 -6.33 -6.86 -5.20
C LEU A 50 -6.87 -7.16 -6.59
N ARG A 51 -5.99 -7.24 -7.60
CA ARG A 51 -6.36 -7.71 -8.94
C ARG A 51 -6.93 -9.12 -8.92
N GLU A 52 -6.29 -10.06 -8.21
CA GLU A 52 -6.82 -11.43 -8.05
C GLU A 52 -8.22 -11.46 -7.43
N LEU A 53 -8.51 -10.48 -6.56
CA LEU A 53 -9.81 -10.31 -5.92
C LEU A 53 -10.82 -9.51 -6.79
N GLY A 54 -10.46 -9.18 -8.03
CA GLY A 54 -11.34 -8.50 -9.00
C GLY A 54 -11.32 -6.97 -8.95
N SER A 55 -10.37 -6.36 -8.24
CA SER A 55 -10.19 -4.91 -8.20
C SER A 55 -9.35 -4.39 -9.38
N TYR A 56 -9.63 -3.16 -9.83
CA TYR A 56 -8.88 -2.45 -10.88
C TYR A 56 -7.81 -1.49 -10.32
N VAL A 57 -7.36 -1.68 -9.07
CA VAL A 57 -6.26 -0.91 -8.49
C VAL A 57 -4.98 -1.09 -9.32
N ARG A 58 -4.33 0.02 -9.65
CA ARG A 58 -3.07 0.06 -10.42
C ARG A 58 -2.01 0.94 -9.79
N ALA A 59 -2.37 1.86 -8.92
CA ALA A 59 -1.45 2.73 -8.23
C ALA A 59 -1.47 2.47 -6.72
N ALA A 60 -0.31 2.62 -6.08
CA ALA A 60 -0.22 2.52 -4.62
C ALA A 60 0.91 3.38 -4.07
N ILE A 61 0.74 3.89 -2.85
CA ILE A 61 1.79 4.57 -2.09
C ILE A 61 1.75 4.11 -0.64
N ASN A 62 2.91 3.80 -0.06
CA ASN A 62 3.00 3.58 1.39
C ASN A 62 3.45 4.85 2.11
N ILE A 63 2.71 5.23 3.15
CA ILE A 63 3.01 6.37 4.03
C ILE A 63 3.14 5.89 5.48
N ARG A 64 3.67 6.75 6.35
CA ARG A 64 3.75 6.45 7.77
C ARG A 64 2.34 6.30 8.34
N TYR A 65 2.17 5.39 9.29
CA TYR A 65 0.95 5.34 10.06
C TYR A 65 0.84 6.52 11.02
N VAL A 66 -0.31 7.19 10.98
CA VAL A 66 -0.72 8.28 11.85
C VAL A 66 -2.23 8.16 12.03
N ASP A 67 -2.73 8.17 13.27
CA ASP A 67 -4.17 7.99 13.56
C ASP A 67 -5.01 9.07 12.86
N GLU A 68 -4.51 10.30 12.85
CA GLU A 68 -5.11 11.46 12.21
C GLU A 68 -5.31 11.24 10.70
N ALA A 69 -4.36 10.58 10.02
CA ALA A 69 -4.47 10.29 8.59
C ALA A 69 -5.60 9.30 8.30
N ILE A 70 -5.79 8.27 9.13
CA ILE A 70 -6.92 7.35 9.00
C ILE A 70 -8.25 8.08 9.21
N GLY A 71 -8.32 8.96 10.20
CA GLY A 71 -9.50 9.80 10.44
C GLY A 71 -9.84 10.67 9.24
N ALA A 72 -8.85 11.38 8.68
CA ALA A 72 -9.03 12.22 7.51
C ALA A 72 -9.51 11.43 6.29
N LEU A 73 -8.86 10.30 5.97
CA LEU A 73 -9.26 9.46 4.82
C LEU A 73 -10.69 8.92 4.96
N LYS A 74 -11.10 8.53 6.17
CA LYS A 74 -12.49 8.13 6.44
C LYS A 74 -13.46 9.28 6.22
N SER A 75 -13.16 10.47 6.73
CA SER A 75 -14.00 11.66 6.55
C SER A 75 -14.12 12.11 5.09
N LEU A 76 -13.11 11.81 4.26
CA LEU A 76 -13.13 12.03 2.81
C LEU A 76 -13.91 10.96 2.04
N GLY A 77 -14.42 9.92 2.72
CA GLY A 77 -15.26 8.89 2.12
C GLY A 77 -14.51 7.68 1.57
N TYR A 78 -13.20 7.58 1.81
CA TYR A 78 -12.42 6.41 1.36
C TYR A 78 -12.74 5.17 2.20
N LYS A 79 -12.84 4.02 1.53
CA LYS A 79 -13.04 2.72 2.15
C LYS A 79 -11.74 2.22 2.76
N ILE A 80 -11.76 2.02 4.07
CA ILE A 80 -10.58 1.59 4.84
C ILE A 80 -10.70 0.11 5.19
N GLY A 81 -9.63 -0.64 4.93
CA GLY A 81 -9.43 -1.99 5.43
C GLY A 81 -8.28 -2.05 6.44
N PHE A 82 -8.47 -2.81 7.51
CA PHE A 82 -7.45 -3.06 8.52
C PHE A 82 -7.05 -4.53 8.55
N TYR A 83 -5.79 -4.81 8.87
CA TYR A 83 -5.39 -6.15 9.29
C TYR A 83 -4.42 -6.10 10.46
N ASP A 84 -4.59 -7.04 11.40
CA ASP A 84 -3.75 -7.18 12.57
C ASP A 84 -2.67 -8.24 12.34
N ARG A 85 -1.41 -7.82 12.19
CA ARG A 85 -0.27 -8.72 11.97
C ARG A 85 -0.07 -9.77 13.07
N ARG A 86 -0.61 -9.56 14.27
CA ARG A 86 -0.55 -10.55 15.36
C ARG A 86 -1.39 -11.80 15.06
N LEU A 87 -2.41 -11.66 14.21
CA LEU A 87 -3.28 -12.75 13.77
C LEU A 87 -2.71 -13.51 12.55
N GLU A 88 -1.56 -13.09 12.03
CA GLU A 88 -0.91 -13.75 10.90
C GLU A 88 -0.51 -15.20 11.27
N PRO A 89 -1.00 -16.24 10.56
CA PRO A 89 -0.66 -17.62 10.86
C PRO A 89 0.84 -17.90 10.72
N ASP A 90 1.38 -18.79 11.56
CA ASP A 90 2.82 -19.11 11.54
C ASP A 90 3.30 -19.68 10.20
N GLU A 91 2.46 -20.43 9.50
CA GLU A 91 2.74 -20.95 8.15
C GLU A 91 2.86 -19.84 7.10
N VAL A 92 2.18 -18.72 7.29
CA VAL A 92 2.27 -17.53 6.42
C VAL A 92 3.56 -16.76 6.76
N LYS A 93 3.86 -16.58 8.05
CA LYS A 93 5.08 -15.89 8.52
C LYS A 93 6.38 -16.53 8.01
N ARG A 94 6.39 -17.86 7.85
CA ARG A 94 7.56 -18.63 7.42
C ARG A 94 7.89 -18.50 5.93
N VAL A 95 6.97 -18.00 5.11
CA VAL A 95 7.17 -17.90 3.67
C VAL A 95 7.24 -16.43 3.25
N GLU A 96 8.36 -16.04 2.65
CA GLU A 96 8.58 -14.67 2.22
C GLU A 96 7.48 -14.20 1.25
N GLY A 97 6.86 -13.05 1.55
CA GLY A 97 5.87 -12.41 0.70
C GLY A 97 4.42 -12.76 0.99
N ARG A 98 4.14 -13.90 1.63
CA ARG A 98 2.76 -14.31 1.93
C ARG A 98 2.07 -13.41 2.96
N THR A 99 2.85 -12.76 3.84
CA THR A 99 2.32 -11.79 4.81
C THR A 99 1.49 -10.68 4.16
N ILE A 100 1.95 -10.15 3.02
CA ILE A 100 1.25 -9.05 2.35
C ILE A 100 -0.02 -9.55 1.70
N GLU A 101 0.03 -10.69 1.00
CA GLU A 101 -1.15 -11.29 0.37
C GLU A 101 -2.22 -11.65 1.39
N TRP A 102 -1.81 -12.21 2.53
CA TRP A 102 -2.70 -12.50 3.66
C TRP A 102 -3.29 -11.21 4.24
N GLY A 103 -2.45 -10.22 4.55
CA GLY A 103 -2.90 -8.95 5.14
C GLY A 103 -3.85 -8.18 4.23
N VAL A 104 -3.58 -8.16 2.92
CA VAL A 104 -4.49 -7.57 1.92
C VAL A 104 -5.82 -8.29 1.88
N TYR A 105 -5.82 -9.62 1.97
CA TYR A 105 -7.06 -10.39 2.01
C TYR A 105 -7.87 -10.15 3.29
N GLU A 106 -7.22 -10.06 4.45
CA GLU A 106 -7.88 -9.70 5.71
C GLU A 106 -8.47 -8.29 5.64
N ALA A 107 -7.71 -7.31 5.15
CA ALA A 107 -8.19 -5.94 4.97
C ALA A 107 -9.35 -5.84 3.97
N TYR A 108 -9.33 -6.65 2.91
CA TYR A 108 -10.44 -6.76 1.96
C TYR A 108 -11.72 -7.29 2.64
N LYS A 109 -11.60 -8.30 3.49
CA LYS A 109 -12.75 -8.84 4.25
C LYS A 109 -13.28 -7.83 5.26
N ASP A 110 -12.38 -7.17 6.00
CA ASP A 110 -12.72 -6.13 6.98
C ASP A 110 -13.48 -4.97 6.32
N ALA A 111 -13.02 -4.53 5.14
CA ALA A 111 -13.65 -3.47 4.37
C ALA A 111 -14.93 -3.88 3.61
N GLY A 112 -15.31 -5.17 3.64
CA GLY A 112 -16.44 -5.71 2.89
C GLY A 112 -16.30 -5.57 1.37
N GLY A 113 -15.07 -5.64 0.84
CA GLY A 113 -14.76 -5.45 -0.59
C GLY A 113 -13.41 -4.77 -0.82
N PRO A 114 -13.09 -4.35 -2.06
CA PRO A 114 -11.83 -3.68 -2.37
C PRO A 114 -11.69 -2.38 -1.57
N PRO A 115 -10.66 -2.23 -0.71
CA PRO A 115 -10.40 -1.00 0.03
C PRO A 115 -9.59 0.00 -0.80
N ASP A 116 -9.81 1.30 -0.55
CA ASP A 116 -8.96 2.39 -1.06
C ASP A 116 -7.72 2.56 -0.16
N VAL A 117 -7.83 2.20 1.11
CA VAL A 117 -6.77 2.36 2.11
C VAL A 117 -6.62 1.06 2.89
N ILE A 118 -5.40 0.55 2.99
CA ILE A 118 -5.07 -0.57 3.87
C ILE A 118 -4.06 -0.12 4.91
N TYR A 119 -4.28 -0.45 6.19
CA TYR A 119 -3.30 -0.16 7.23
C TYR A 119 -3.13 -1.31 8.22
N HIS A 120 -2.00 -1.27 8.94
CA HIS A 120 -1.74 -2.12 10.09
C HIS A 120 -0.92 -1.39 11.15
N LEU A 121 -1.08 -1.80 12.40
CA LEU A 121 -0.38 -1.21 13.56
C LEU A 121 1.02 -1.81 13.79
N GLY A 122 1.54 -2.57 12.82
CA GLY A 122 2.86 -3.17 12.93
C GLY A 122 2.85 -4.45 13.74
N ASP A 123 4.04 -4.95 14.05
CA ASP A 123 4.30 -6.07 14.96
C ASP A 123 5.78 -6.02 15.36
N TRP A 124 6.26 -6.98 16.15
CA TRP A 124 7.68 -7.08 16.48
C TRP A 124 8.59 -7.02 15.24
N GLY A 125 9.42 -5.99 15.15
CA GLY A 125 10.32 -5.75 14.00
C GLY A 125 9.63 -5.27 12.71
N LYS A 126 8.33 -4.96 12.74
CA LYS A 126 7.54 -4.50 11.59
C LYS A 126 6.90 -3.15 11.93
N GLU A 127 7.34 -2.08 11.28
CA GLU A 127 6.79 -0.72 11.50
C GLU A 127 5.32 -0.63 11.08
N PRO A 128 4.47 0.13 11.80
CA PRO A 128 3.12 0.48 11.37
C PRO A 128 3.13 1.21 10.02
N MET A 129 2.13 0.98 9.16
CA MET A 129 2.05 1.67 7.87
C MET A 129 0.63 1.82 7.35
N ILE A 130 0.45 2.79 6.46
CA ILE A 130 -0.74 2.98 5.63
C ILE A 130 -0.34 2.80 4.18
N VAL A 131 -1.17 2.11 3.39
CA VAL A 131 -1.06 1.98 1.94
C VAL A 131 -2.32 2.55 1.31
N LEU A 132 -2.16 3.61 0.53
CA LEU A 132 -3.23 4.18 -0.29
C LEU A 132 -3.21 3.49 -1.65
N LEU A 133 -4.39 3.23 -2.21
CA LEU A 133 -4.62 2.41 -3.39
C LEU A 133 -5.61 3.13 -4.29
N SER A 134 -5.35 3.12 -5.60
CA SER A 134 -6.25 3.74 -6.57
C SER A 134 -6.10 3.11 -7.97
N GLU A 135 -7.04 3.39 -8.86
CA GLU A 135 -7.02 2.93 -10.24
C GLU A 135 -6.04 3.71 -11.13
N ASP A 136 -5.67 4.92 -10.71
CA ASP A 136 -4.81 5.86 -11.46
C ASP A 136 -4.04 6.80 -10.51
N LEU A 137 -3.04 7.51 -11.06
CA LEU A 137 -2.16 8.40 -10.30
C LEU A 137 -2.83 9.71 -9.86
N ASP A 138 -3.84 10.20 -10.57
CA ASP A 138 -4.52 11.45 -10.22
C ASP A 138 -5.41 11.23 -9.00
N SER A 139 -6.14 10.11 -8.97
CA SER A 139 -6.88 9.63 -7.81
C SER A 139 -5.95 9.42 -6.61
N LEU A 140 -4.77 8.81 -6.82
CA LEU A 140 -3.77 8.63 -5.75
C LEU A 140 -3.28 9.99 -5.21
N TYR A 141 -3.01 10.92 -6.11
CA TYR A 141 -2.59 12.29 -5.76
C TYR A 141 -3.66 13.00 -4.94
N ASN A 142 -4.94 12.86 -5.29
CA ASN A 142 -6.04 13.44 -4.53
C ASN A 142 -6.14 12.88 -3.11
N MET A 143 -5.93 11.57 -2.94
CA MET A 143 -5.88 10.95 -1.60
C MET A 143 -4.75 11.53 -0.75
N VAL A 144 -3.56 11.70 -1.32
CA VAL A 144 -2.40 12.28 -0.63
C VAL A 144 -2.62 13.77 -0.32
N SER A 145 -3.19 14.52 -1.27
CA SER A 145 -3.50 15.95 -1.08
C SER A 145 -4.55 16.16 0.01
N GLY A 146 -5.50 15.23 0.16
CA GLY A 146 -6.46 15.23 1.28
C GLY A 146 -5.83 15.07 2.67
N LEU A 147 -4.54 14.73 2.74
CA LEU A 147 -3.76 14.64 3.96
C LEU A 147 -2.85 15.87 4.19
N GLU A 148 -2.95 16.92 3.38
CA GLU A 148 -2.18 18.15 3.59
C GLU A 148 -2.39 18.71 5.00
N GLY A 149 -1.29 19.08 5.64
CA GLY A 149 -1.27 19.52 7.04
C GLY A 149 -1.14 18.40 8.07
N ILE A 150 -1.20 17.12 7.67
CA ILE A 150 -0.90 15.96 8.53
C ILE A 150 0.54 15.52 8.27
N TYR A 151 1.29 15.28 9.35
CA TYR A 151 2.70 14.86 9.26
C TYR A 151 2.82 13.35 9.03
N ILE A 152 2.88 12.94 7.76
CA ILE A 152 2.92 11.53 7.28
C ILE A 152 4.25 11.10 6.66
#